data_AF-A0A941F9F5-F1
#
_entry.id   AF-A0A941F9F5-F1
#
_cell.length_a   1.000
_cell.length_b   1.000
_cell.length_c   1.000
_cell.angle_alpha   90.00
_cell.angle_beta   90.00
_cell.angle_gamma   90.00
#
_symmetry.space_group_name_H-M   'P 1'
#
loop_
_entity.id
_entity.type
_entity.pdbx_description
1 polymer ?
#
loop_
_entity_poly.entity_id
_entity_poly.type
_entity_poly.pdbx_seq_one_letter_code
_entity_poly.pdbx_strand_id
1 'polypeptide(L)'
;MRGLTARQRQVLLLAAAGHTSEQAGRQLGIHRATVDRHLGETYRLLDARDRTHAVVLAIYHGHITLADITAIAANQTQEHAA
;
A
#
# COMPACT_ATOMS: atom_id res chain seq x y z
N MET A 1 7.53 19.72 -0.07
CA MET A 1 6.87 18.50 -0.59
C MET A 1 6.07 17.88 0.54
N ARG A 2 4.77 17.61 0.37
CA ARG A 2 3.97 16.90 1.38
C ARG A 2 4.18 15.41 1.20
N GLY A 3 4.70 14.73 2.22
CA GLY A 3 4.90 13.28 2.18
C GLY A 3 3.58 12.51 2.38
N LEU A 4 3.62 11.20 2.12
CA LEU A 4 2.51 10.31 2.45
C LEU A 4 2.25 10.31 3.96
N THR A 5 0.97 10.36 4.34
CA THR A 5 0.57 10.08 5.72
C THR A 5 0.84 8.62 6.07
N ALA A 6 0.90 8.30 7.37
CA ALA A 6 1.09 6.93 7.83
C ALA A 6 0.06 5.95 7.24
N ARG A 7 -1.21 6.37 7.13
CA ARG A 7 -2.28 5.51 6.61
C ARG A 7 -2.18 5.30 5.10
N GLN A 8 -1.86 6.35 4.35
CA GLN A 8 -1.60 6.25 2.91
C GLN A 8 -0.40 5.33 2.63
N ARG A 9 0.67 5.46 3.42
CA ARG A 9 1.84 4.57 3.35
C ARG A 9 1.47 3.12 3.62
N GLN A 10 0.72 2.83 4.68
CA GLN A 10 0.28 1.47 5.01
C GLN A 10 -0.53 0.83 3.86
N VAL A 11 -1.53 1.57 3.36
CA VAL A 11 -2.39 1.10 2.27
C VAL A 11 -1.58 0.87 0.99
N LEU A 12 -0.68 1.79 0.65
CA LEU A 12 0.19 1.64 -0.52
C LEU A 12 1.16 0.47 -0.38
N LEU A 13 1.65 0.20 0.83
CA LEU A 13 2.58 -0.90 1.09
C LEU A 13 1.91 -2.26 0.93
N LEU A 14 0.68 -2.41 1.44
CA LEU A 14 -0.14 -3.60 1.19
C LEU A 14 -0.43 -3.74 -0.31
N ALA A 15 -0.68 -2.62 -0.98
CA ALA A 15 -0.91 -2.63 -2.41
C ALA A 15 0.34 -3.09 -3.20
N ALA A 16 1.52 -2.65 -2.79
CA ALA A 16 2.81 -3.07 -3.34
C ALA A 16 3.10 -4.55 -3.07
N ALA A 17 2.65 -5.08 -1.93
CA ALA A 17 2.71 -6.50 -1.60
C ALA A 17 1.63 -7.35 -2.29
N GLY A 18 0.85 -6.78 -3.23
CA GLY A 18 -0.13 -7.53 -4.03
C GLY A 18 -1.54 -7.64 -3.44
N HIS A 19 -1.84 -6.97 -2.32
CA HIS A 19 -3.16 -7.07 -1.68
C HIS A 19 -4.24 -6.29 -2.44
N THR A 20 -5.37 -6.93 -2.73
CA THR A 20 -6.57 -6.20 -3.17
C THR A 20 -7.03 -5.20 -2.12
N SER A 21 -7.80 -4.18 -2.51
CA SER A 21 -8.37 -3.22 -1.54
C SER A 21 -9.24 -3.89 -0.48
N GLU A 22 -9.88 -5.02 -0.82
CA GLU A 22 -10.62 -5.87 0.12
C GLU A 22 -9.70 -6.50 1.16
N GLN A 23 -8.62 -7.16 0.74
CA GLN A 23 -7.65 -7.78 1.64
C GLN A 23 -6.97 -6.73 2.52
N ALA A 24 -6.56 -5.59 1.94
CA ALA A 24 -5.97 -4.51 2.69
C ALA A 24 -6.96 -3.91 3.71
N GLY A 25 -8.24 -3.82 3.36
CA GLY A 25 -9.30 -3.38 4.27
C GLY A 25 -9.45 -4.31 5.46
N ARG A 26 -9.51 -5.61 5.21
CA ARG A 26 -9.55 -6.65 6.26
C ARG A 26 -8.36 -6.55 7.20
N GLN A 27 -7.15 -6.47 6.66
CA GLN A 27 -5.91 -6.42 7.47
C GLN A 27 -5.80 -5.13 8.28
N LEU A 28 -6.32 -4.02 7.76
CA LEU A 28 -6.26 -2.72 8.41
C LEU A 28 -7.49 -2.39 9.28
N GLY A 29 -8.47 -3.30 9.37
CA GLY A 29 -9.71 -3.10 10.13
C GLY A 29 -10.59 -1.97 9.60
N ILE A 30 -10.57 -1.72 8.29
CA ILE A 30 -11.35 -0.64 7.64
C ILE A 30 -12.09 -1.14 6.41
N HIS A 31 -13.16 -0.43 6.04
CA HIS A 31 -13.94 -0.77 4.86
C HIS A 31 -13.12 -0.58 3.58
N ARG A 32 -13.32 -1.45 2.58
CA ARG A 32 -12.67 -1.37 1.25
C ARG A 32 -12.74 0.03 0.64
N ALA A 33 -13.91 0.67 0.70
CA ALA A 33 -14.09 2.04 0.16
C ALA A 33 -13.15 3.07 0.81
N THR A 34 -12.78 2.88 2.08
CA THR A 34 -11.81 3.74 2.78
C THR A 34 -10.39 3.51 2.28
N VAL A 35 -10.05 2.26 1.96
CA VAL A 35 -8.77 1.90 1.31
C VAL A 35 -8.69 2.54 -0.07
N ASP A 36 -9.74 2.41 -0.89
CA ASP A 36 -9.82 3.00 -2.22
C ASP A 36 -9.67 4.52 -2.17
N ARG A 37 -10.29 5.18 -1.17
CA ARG A 37 -10.12 6.62 -0.94
C ARG A 37 -8.66 6.99 -0.62
N HIS A 38 -8.01 6.25 0.29
CA HIS A 38 -6.60 6.50 0.62
C HIS A 38 -5.67 6.27 -0.58
N LEU A 39 -5.93 5.24 -1.40
CA LEU A 39 -5.19 5.02 -2.65
C LEU A 39 -5.40 6.17 -3.63
N GLY A 40 -6.63 6.64 -3.83
CA GLY A 40 -6.91 7.77 -4.72
C GLY A 40 -6.26 9.09 -4.26
N GLU A 41 -6.20 9.34 -2.96
CA GLU A 41 -5.42 10.47 -2.41
C GLU A 41 -3.91 10.28 -2.63
N THR A 42 -3.40 9.06 -2.44
CA THR A 42 -1.99 8.71 -2.65
C THR A 42 -1.59 8.90 -4.11
N TYR A 43 -2.42 8.44 -5.06
CA TYR A 43 -2.14 8.56 -6.48
C TYR A 43 -2.10 10.02 -6.91
N ARG A 44 -3.04 10.84 -6.44
CA ARG A 44 -3.04 12.28 -6.71
C ARG A 44 -1.82 12.98 -6.10
N LEU A 45 -1.38 12.58 -4.91
CA LEU A 45 -0.20 13.15 -4.27
C LEU A 45 1.09 12.81 -5.02
N LEU A 46 1.19 11.58 -5.53
CA LEU A 46 2.36 11.09 -6.26
C LEU A 46 2.32 11.45 -7.75
N ASP A 47 1.24 12.03 -8.27
CA ASP A 47 0.98 12.17 -9.71
C ASP A 47 1.01 10.83 -10.46
N ALA A 48 0.47 9.79 -9.81
CA ALA A 48 0.39 8.45 -10.37
C ALA A 48 -0.91 8.26 -11.17
N ARG A 49 -0.82 7.48 -12.25
CA ARG A 49 -1.95 7.19 -13.15
C ARG A 49 -2.70 5.94 -12.72
N ASP A 50 -1.99 5.02 -12.09
CA ASP A 50 -2.51 3.76 -11.62
C ASP A 50 -1.70 3.27 -10.41
N ARG A 51 -2.14 2.14 -9.89
CA ARG A 51 -1.56 1.48 -8.73
C ARG A 51 -0.08 1.13 -8.92
N THR A 52 0.29 0.58 -10.06
CA THR A 52 1.67 0.17 -10.33
C THR A 52 2.57 1.40 -10.43
N HIS A 53 2.11 2.43 -11.15
CA HIS A 53 2.82 3.70 -11.25
C HIS A 53 3.05 4.33 -9.86
N ALA A 54 2.03 4.30 -8.99
CA ALA A 54 2.14 4.83 -7.63
C ALA A 54 3.17 4.08 -6.78
N VAL A 55 3.22 2.75 -6.88
CA VAL A 55 4.22 1.94 -6.17
C VAL A 55 5.63 2.27 -6.63
N VAL A 56 5.85 2.35 -7.95
CA VAL A 56 7.16 2.71 -8.52
C VAL A 56 7.60 4.10 -8.05
N LEU A 57 6.70 5.09 -8.13
CA LEU A 57 7.00 6.46 -7.69
C LEU A 57 7.27 6.55 -6.18
N ALA A 58 6.52 5.81 -5.36
CA ALA A 58 6.75 5.79 -3.92
C ALA A 58 8.09 5.14 -3.54
N ILE A 59 8.55 4.13 -4.28
CA ILE A 59 9.90 3.57 -4.11
C ILE A 59 10.94 4.60 -4.56
N TYR A 60 10.76 5.19 -5.75
CA TYR A 60 11.68 6.18 -6.32
C TYR A 60 11.87 7.40 -5.42
N HIS A 61 10.79 7.90 -4.81
CA HIS A 61 10.82 9.02 -3.87
C HIS A 61 11.17 8.62 -2.42
N GLY A 62 11.42 7.34 -2.14
CA GLY A 62 11.81 6.86 -0.81
C GLY A 62 10.69 6.86 0.23
N HIS A 63 9.42 6.89 -0.19
CA HIS A 63 8.27 6.80 0.72
C HIS A 63 8.06 5.38 1.26
N ILE A 64 8.39 4.37 0.46
CA ILE A 64 8.43 2.95 0.83
C ILE A 64 9.69 2.31 0.25
N THR A 65 10.15 1.22 0.85
CA THR A 65 11.32 0.48 0.39
C THR A 65 10.94 -0.95 -0.02
N LEU A 66 11.78 -1.60 -0.81
CA LEU A 66 11.61 -3.03 -1.11
C LEU A 66 11.69 -3.90 0.15
N ALA A 67 12.46 -3.48 1.15
CA ALA A 67 12.52 -4.14 2.45
C ALA A 67 11.16 -4.10 3.17
N ASP A 68 10.47 -2.96 3.13
CA ASP A 68 9.11 -2.86 3.69
C ASP A 68 8.13 -3.82 2.99
N ILE A 69 8.22 -3.94 1.66
CA ILE A 69 7.31 -4.78 0.86
C ILE A 69 7.55 -6.26 1.15
N THR A 70 8.82 -6.67 1.19
CA THR A 70 9.20 -8.06 1.48
C THR A 70 8.87 -8.46 2.92
N ALA A 71 8.97 -7.54 3.89
CA ALA A 71 8.55 -7.77 5.26
C ALA A 71 7.05 -8.07 5.37
N ILE A 72 6.20 -7.40 4.57
CA ILE A 72 4.78 -7.75 4.51
C ILE A 72 4.57 -9.14 3.93
N ALA A 73 5.21 -9.45 2.80
CA ALA A 73 5.06 -10.74 2.13
C ALA A 73 5.48 -11.92 3.03
N ALA A 74 6.54 -11.77 3.81
CA ALA A 74 7.03 -12.79 4.75
C ALA A 74 6.02 -13.12 5.86
N ASN A 75 5.28 -12.12 6.36
CA ASN A 75 4.26 -12.33 7.39
C ASN A 75 3.05 -13.11 6.86
N GLN A 76 2.84 -13.18 5.55
CA GLN A 76 1.71 -13.89 4.95
C GLN A 76 1.93 -15.40 4.82
N THR A 77 3.18 -15.84 4.66
CA THR A 77 3.50 -17.28 4.55
C THR A 77 3.16 -18.05 5.83
N GLN A 78 3.05 -17.35 6.97
CA GLN A 78 2.72 -17.97 8.25
C GLN A 78 1.22 -18.27 8.43
N GLU A 79 0.32 -17.59 7.71
CA GLU A 79 -1.14 -17.77 7.89
C GLU A 79 -1.74 -18.89 7.02
N HIS A 80 -1.12 -19.22 5.88
CA HIS A 80 -1.59 -20.31 5.01
C HIS A 80 -1.11 -21.71 5.44
N ALA A 81 -0.29 -21.81 6.48
CA ALA A 81 0.29 -23.06 6.99
C ALA A 81 -0.41 -23.60 8.26
N ALA A 82 -1.53 -23.00 8.67
CA ALA A 82 -2.37 -23.42 9.79
C ALA A 82 -3.79 -23.75 9.31
#